data_AF-A0A2Z6NNK8-F1
#
_entry.id   AF-A0A2Z6NNK8-F1
#
_cell.length_a   1.000
_cell.length_b   1.000
_cell.length_c   1.000
_cell.angle_alpha   90.00
_cell.angle_beta   90.00
_cell.angle_gamma   90.00
#
_symmetry.space_group_name_H-M   'P 1'
#
loop_
_entity.id
_entity.type
_entity.pdbx_description
1 polymer ?
#
loop_
_entity_poly.entity_id
_entity_poly.type
_entity_poly.pdbx_seq_one_letter_code
_entity_poly.pdbx_strand_id
1 'polypeptide(L)' 'MIWHTTLWCIWKARNSAIFTNSSFIPDVIVDDIKVLSWKWSLERVKMSPCMFYEWTRDPGNCLLR' A
#
# COMPACT_ATOMS: atom_id res chain seq x y z
N MET A 1 6.90 -6.43 1.46
CA MET A 1 5.77 -5.59 1.89
C MET A 1 4.94 -5.05 0.74
N ILE A 2 5.52 -4.25 -0.16
CA ILE A 2 4.80 -3.64 -1.29
C ILE A 2 4.00 -4.67 -2.10
N TRP A 3 4.64 -5.79 -2.50
CA TRP A 3 3.95 -6.85 -3.25
C TRP A 3 2.74 -7.45 -2.52
N HIS A 4 2.88 -7.70 -1.21
CA HIS A 4 1.80 -8.29 -0.41
C HIS A 4 0.63 -7.31 -0.27
N THR A 5 0.92 -6.03 -0.05
CA THR A 5 -0.11 -4.99 -0.01
C THR A 5 -0.77 -4.78 -1.37
N THR A 6 -0.03 -4.91 -2.47
CA THR A 6 -0.61 -4.86 -3.84
C THR A 6 -1.64 -5.97 -4.04
N LEU A 7 -1.26 -7.22 -3.78
CA LEU A 7 -2.19 -8.35 -3.91
C LEU A 7 -3.40 -8.19 -2.99
N TRP A 8 -3.18 -7.76 -1.75
CA TRP A 8 -4.25 -7.53 -0.78
C TRP A 8 -5.23 -6.45 -1.24
N CYS A 9 -4.75 -5.29 -1.68
CA CYS A 9 -5.61 -4.19 -2.12
C CYS A 9 -6.39 -4.56 -3.40
N ILE A 10 -5.77 -5.26 -4.34
CA ILE A 10 -6.46 -5.76 -5.56
C ILE A 10 -7.56 -6.75 -5.17
N TRP A 11 -7.25 -7.73 -4.31
CA TRP A 11 -8.23 -8.70 -3.83
C TRP A 11 -9.40 -8.01 -3.10
N LYS A 12 -9.10 -7.04 -2.23
CA LYS A 12 -10.10 -6.26 -1.51
C LYS A 12 -10.99 -5.46 -2.46
N ALA A 13 -10.41 -4.75 -3.42
CA ALA A 13 -11.16 -3.94 -4.39
C ALA A 13 -12.06 -4.81 -5.28
N ARG A 14 -11.55 -5.98 -5.73
CA ARG A 14 -12.37 -6.94 -6.48
C ARG A 14 -13.55 -7.46 -5.67
N ASN A 15 -13.34 -7.85 -4.41
CA ASN A 15 -14.42 -8.33 -3.56
C ASN A 15 -15.44 -7.23 -3.26
N SER A 16 -14.97 -6.02 -2.98
CA SER A 16 -15.86 -4.87 -2.78
C SER A 16 -16.74 -4.64 -4.00
N ALA A 17 -16.18 -4.68 -5.22
CA ALA A 17 -16.95 -4.51 -6.45
C ALA A 17 -18.03 -5.59 -6.64
N ILE A 18 -17.74 -6.83 -6.25
CA ILE A 18 -18.68 -7.96 -6.36
C ILE A 18 -19.77 -7.90 -5.29
N PHE A 19 -19.41 -7.64 -4.03
CA PHE A 19 -20.34 -7.77 -2.90
C PHE A 19 -21.05 -6.48 -2.52
N THR A 20 -20.50 -5.32 -2.88
CA THR A 20 -21.05 -4.00 -2.50
C THR A 20 -21.38 -3.11 -3.70
N ASN A 21 -21.22 -3.62 -4.94
CA ASN A 21 -21.35 -2.83 -6.17
C ASN A 21 -20.48 -1.55 -6.20
N SER A 22 -19.37 -1.54 -5.45
CA SER A 22 -18.44 -0.41 -5.44
C SER A 22 -17.64 -0.35 -6.75
N SER A 23 -17.29 0.85 -7.20
CA SER A 23 -16.47 1.03 -8.40
C SER A 23 -15.02 0.57 -8.20
N PHE A 24 -14.47 -0.09 -9.21
CA PHE A 24 -13.05 -0.42 -9.26
C PHE A 24 -12.28 0.77 -9.85
N ILE A 25 -11.69 1.61 -8.98
CA ILE A 25 -10.96 2.83 -9.39
C ILE A 25 -9.46 2.60 -9.18
N PRO A 26 -8.66 2.43 -10.25
CA PRO A 26 -7.23 2.11 -10.13
C PRO A 26 -6.44 3.09 -9.28
N ASP A 27 -6.70 4.40 -9.40
CA ASP A 27 -5.95 5.42 -8.68
C ASP A 27 -6.15 5.30 -7.16
N VAL A 28 -7.39 5.04 -6.71
CA VAL A 28 -7.70 4.81 -5.30
C VAL A 28 -6.99 3.55 -4.78
N ILE A 29 -6.95 2.49 -5.59
CA ILE A 29 -6.25 1.25 -5.22
C ILE A 29 -4.75 1.49 -5.09
N VAL A 30 -4.15 2.27 -5.99
CA VAL A 30 -2.73 2.62 -5.93
C VAL A 30 -2.42 3.43 -4.67
N ASP A 31 -3.28 4.38 -4.30
CA ASP A 31 -3.09 5.15 -3.06
C ASP A 31 -3.25 4.29 -1.80
N ASP A 32 -4.22 3.37 -1.78
CA ASP A 32 -4.35 2.37 -0.72
C ASP A 32 -3.09 1.49 -0.60
N ILE A 33 -2.50 1.07 -1.72
CA ILE A 33 -1.25 0.31 -1.73
C ILE A 33 -0.11 1.14 -1.13
N LYS A 34 0.06 2.40 -1.53
CA LYS A 34 1.11 3.28 -0.98
C LYS A 34 0.96 3.40 0.54
N VAL A 35 -0.24 3.75 1.01
CA VAL A 35 -0.49 3.98 2.44
C VAL A 35 -0.31 2.70 3.24
N LEU A 36 -0.86 1.58 2.77
CA LEU A 36 -0.79 0.31 3.50
C LEU A 36 0.64 -0.25 3.51
N SER A 37 1.35 -0.16 2.38
CA SER A 37 2.74 -0.63 2.28
C SER A 37 3.68 0.15 3.19
N TRP A 38 3.48 1.47 3.28
CA TRP A 38 4.22 2.33 4.20
C TRP A 38 3.95 1.95 5.67
N LYS A 39 2.67 1.94 6.08
CA LYS A 39 2.28 1.59 7.46
C LYS A 39 2.80 0.23 7.86
N TRP A 40 2.64 -0.78 7.01
CA TRP A 40 3.10 -2.12 7.36
C TRP A 40 4.63 -2.24 7.36
N SER A 41 5.36 -1.45 6.57
CA SER A 41 6.82 -1.45 6.63
C SER A 41 7.31 -0.86 7.98
N LEU A 42 6.65 0.18 8.48
CA LEU A 42 6.92 0.73 9.81
C LEU A 42 6.58 -0.27 10.94
N GLU A 43 5.37 -0.83 10.91
CA GLU A 43 4.85 -1.65 12.03
C GLU A 43 5.39 -3.09 12.03
N ARG A 44 5.55 -3.70 10.85
CA ARG A 44 5.86 -5.14 10.73
C ARG A 44 7.32 -5.42 10.39
N VAL A 45 7.94 -4.59 9.54
CA VAL A 45 9.35 -4.74 9.16
C VAL A 45 10.27 -4.00 10.14
N LYS A 46 9.72 -3.09 10.96
CA LYS A 46 10.47 -2.26 11.91
C LYS A 46 11.59 -1.46 11.24
N MET A 47 11.35 -0.98 10.02
CA MET A 47 12.29 -0.11 9.30
C MET A 47 12.48 1.21 10.06
N SER A 48 13.58 1.92 9.78
CA SER A 48 13.73 3.30 10.24
C SER A 48 12.51 4.13 9.83
N PRO A 49 11.93 4.94 10.74
CA PRO A 49 10.82 5.81 10.39
C PRO A 49 11.17 6.69 9.17
N CYS A 50 10.23 6.78 8.24
CA CYS A 50 10.28 7.69 7.10
C CYS A 50 8.90 8.32 6.90
N MET A 51 8.87 9.52 6.35
CA MET A 51 7.62 10.20 6.03
C MET A 51 6.94 9.52 4.83
N PHE A 52 5.61 9.58 4.77
CA PHE A 52 4.85 9.00 3.66
C PHE A 52 5.25 9.57 2.28
N TYR A 53 5.63 10.86 2.23
CA TYR A 53 6.10 11.47 0.97
C TYR A 53 7.43 10.86 0.50
N GLU A 54 8.35 10.54 1.42
CA GLU A 54 9.64 9.93 1.11
C GLU A 54 9.41 8.51 0.58
N TRP A 55 8.55 7.76 1.27
CA TRP A 55 8.14 6.42 0.86
C TRP A 55 7.53 6.39 -0.54
N THR A 56 6.65 7.34 -0.84
CA THR A 56 5.98 7.40 -2.15
C THR A 56 6.95 7.81 -3.26
N ARG A 57 7.97 8.62 -2.94
CA ARG A 57 8.98 9.08 -3.89
C ARG A 57 10.02 8.00 -4.20
N ASP A 58 10.58 7.37 -3.17
CA ASP A 58 11.57 6.31 -3.28
C ASP A 58 11.53 5.40 -2.03
N PRO A 59 10.74 4.31 -2.07
CA PRO A 59 10.65 3.38 -0.95
C PRO A 59 11.94 2.58 -0.77
N GLY A 60 12.78 2.43 -1.81
CA GLY A 60 14.04 1.71 -1.73
C GLY A 60 15.02 2.42 -0.79
N ASN A 61 15.16 3.73 -0.94
CA ASN A 61 15.98 4.54 -0.05
C ASN A 61 15.50 4.46 1.41
N CYS A 62 14.17 4.46 1.63
CA CYS A 62 13.61 4.32 2.97
C CYS A 62 13.91 2.95 3.60
N LEU A 63 13.83 1.87 2.83
CA LEU A 63 14.07 0.49 3.31
C LEU A 63 15.55 0.18 3.59
N LEU A 64 16.47 0.90 2.95
CA LEU A 64 17.91 0.70 3.09
C LEU A 64 18.55 1.53 4.21
N ARG A 65 17.76 2.37 4.89
CA ARG A 65 18.18 3.24 5.99
C ARG A 65 18.19 2.49 7.32
#